data_AF-A0A016S2M8-F1
#
_entry.id   AF-A0A016S2M8-F1
#
_cell.length_a   1.000
_cell.length_b   1.000
_cell.length_c   1.000
_cell.angle_alpha   90.00
_cell.angle_beta   90.00
_cell.angle_gamma   90.00
#
_symmetry.space_group_name_H-M   'P 1'
#
loop_
_entity.id
_entity.type
_entity.pdbx_description
1 polymer ?
#
loop_
_entity_poly.entity_id
_entity_poly.type
_entity_poly.pdbx_seq_one_letter_code
_entity_poly.pdbx_strand_id
1 'polypeptide(L)'
;MFPNFIEKRFSSLPYQRNQGVQCGIAKLKTALLEAAIADRRRRRRQCILTIVHTKLLLQSQLDPTAWRNMSSHNQIICKRLRYQEKCRLEKKLKKLRERSQPQGRPTFMRMNAIPPKRHTVIGTNEIDNDMAAVLNLGPSFAISRKVTNATIDEALCGIHHFAHRLRSRIQRGPTVLDRESTLLCSMPFPSRAIRLPDSIPSVDSKIATLELAVQRIYQNEAAQKYRSNLTLSERRGFKKLISMKDKLRLSALKSPDFVYECMTNSFPLWQEEELEAVVSFFGEQYVAVDRSGDLLRGRISIELEESSTAILLYVTNGEERKSFNTKQLPPVQLIFQLPKEYPDAQPELRVDCVWISKDWTEKIQKELSRVVTENSGFPVLFIASQEVKDFVQNHQQEAGEICLDDNPYSCAHDIRGSALLDLSLRTCREYDEKVFAERCHDCE
;
A
#
# COMPACT_ATOMS: atom_id res chain seq x y z
N MET A 1 31.59 -2.18 -9.77
CA MET A 1 30.13 -2.19 -9.51
C MET A 1 29.90 -1.48 -8.19
N PHE A 2 29.22 -0.34 -8.17
CA PHE A 2 28.97 0.43 -6.94
C PHE A 2 27.59 0.08 -6.37
N PRO A 3 27.37 0.21 -5.05
CA PRO A 3 26.04 0.03 -4.47
C PRO A 3 25.01 1.00 -5.08
N ASN A 4 23.76 0.55 -5.25
CA ASN A 4 22.67 1.32 -5.88
C ASN A 4 22.45 2.71 -5.28
N PHE A 5 22.69 2.90 -3.98
CA PHE A 5 22.54 4.21 -3.34
C PHE A 5 23.62 5.21 -3.80
N ILE A 6 24.83 4.72 -4.09
CA ILE A 6 25.90 5.52 -4.70
C ILE A 6 25.52 5.79 -6.15
N GLU A 7 25.11 4.78 -6.91
CA GLU A 7 24.75 4.97 -8.33
C GLU A 7 23.61 5.98 -8.54
N LYS A 8 22.56 5.93 -7.71
CA LYS A 8 21.43 6.88 -7.74
C LYS A 8 21.83 8.32 -7.39
N ARG A 9 22.83 8.53 -6.53
CA ARG A 9 23.29 9.88 -6.14
C ARG A 9 24.01 10.60 -7.28
N PHE A 10 24.63 9.86 -8.20
CA PHE A 10 25.37 10.41 -9.33
C PHE A 10 24.62 10.34 -10.67
N SER A 11 23.42 9.72 -10.70
CA SER A 11 22.64 9.55 -11.95
C SER A 11 22.01 10.84 -12.47
N SER A 12 21.85 11.87 -11.64
CA SER A 12 21.28 13.18 -12.01
C SER A 12 22.31 14.22 -12.46
N LEU A 13 23.61 13.89 -12.47
CA LEU A 13 24.65 14.85 -12.83
C LEU A 13 24.68 15.11 -14.35
N PRO A 14 24.73 16.38 -14.79
CA PRO A 14 24.82 16.73 -16.20
C PRO A 14 26.20 16.38 -16.79
N TYR A 15 26.29 16.32 -18.12
CA TYR A 15 27.53 16.09 -18.89
C TYR A 15 28.24 14.73 -18.67
N GLN A 16 27.49 13.67 -18.35
CA GLN A 16 28.00 12.30 -18.23
C GLN A 16 28.66 11.72 -19.50
N ARG A 17 28.60 12.41 -20.65
CA ARG A 17 29.29 12.01 -21.89
C ARG A 17 30.73 12.53 -21.98
N ASN A 18 31.14 13.44 -21.10
CA ASN A 18 32.52 13.96 -21.06
C ASN A 18 33.43 13.03 -20.23
N GLN A 19 34.54 12.58 -20.79
CA GLN A 19 35.47 11.65 -20.13
C GLN A 19 36.11 12.22 -18.85
N GLY A 20 36.41 13.52 -18.81
CA GLY A 20 36.94 14.18 -17.62
C GLY A 20 35.95 14.16 -16.46
N VAL A 21 34.67 14.40 -16.77
CA VAL A 21 33.56 14.34 -15.80
C VAL A 21 33.34 12.91 -15.33
N GLN A 22 33.39 11.91 -16.22
CA GLN A 22 33.28 10.50 -15.82
C GLN A 22 34.41 10.04 -14.88
N CYS A 23 35.66 10.45 -15.16
CA CYS A 23 36.80 10.13 -14.31
C CYS A 23 36.68 10.79 -12.92
N GLY A 24 36.24 12.05 -12.86
CA GLY A 24 35.93 12.74 -11.60
C GLY A 24 34.82 12.05 -10.79
N ILE A 25 33.73 11.67 -11.46
CA ILE A 25 32.62 10.93 -10.83
C ILE A 25 33.10 9.57 -10.29
N ALA A 26 33.94 8.84 -11.03
CA ALA A 26 34.48 7.56 -10.56
C ALA A 26 35.33 7.73 -9.29
N LYS A 27 36.20 8.73 -9.24
CA LYS A 27 36.99 9.06 -8.03
C LYS A 27 36.11 9.42 -6.84
N LEU A 28 35.07 10.23 -7.05
CA LEU A 28 34.11 10.59 -6.01
C LEU A 28 33.32 9.38 -5.50
N LYS A 29 32.89 8.48 -6.40
CA LYS A 29 32.20 7.23 -6.02
C LYS A 29 33.08 6.35 -5.13
N THR A 30 34.36 6.24 -5.45
CA THR A 30 35.32 5.47 -4.65
C THR A 30 35.55 6.12 -3.29
N ALA A 31 35.81 7.43 -3.25
CA ALA A 31 36.00 8.16 -1.99
C ALA A 31 34.77 8.08 -1.07
N LEU A 32 33.56 8.19 -1.62
CA LEU A 32 32.32 8.08 -0.86
C LEU A 32 32.09 6.66 -0.33
N LEU A 33 32.46 5.64 -1.10
CA LEU A 33 32.43 4.25 -0.64
C LEU A 33 33.41 4.03 0.52
N GLU A 34 34.64 4.54 0.40
CA GLU A 34 35.66 4.43 1.46
C GLU A 34 35.23 5.16 2.74
N ALA A 35 34.68 6.37 2.61
CA ALA A 35 34.13 7.12 3.74
C ALA A 35 32.98 6.39 4.42
N ALA A 36 32.04 5.82 3.65
CA ALA A 36 30.93 5.04 4.19
C ALA A 36 31.41 3.76 4.92
N ILE A 37 32.45 3.10 4.39
CA ILE A 37 33.07 1.94 5.05
C ILE A 37 33.76 2.38 6.36
N ALA A 38 34.48 3.50 6.35
CA ALA A 38 35.16 4.04 7.52
C ALA A 38 34.17 4.43 8.63
N ASP A 39 33.08 5.13 8.29
CA ASP A 39 32.03 5.50 9.25
C ASP A 39 31.36 4.26 9.86
N ARG A 40 31.02 3.27 9.02
CA ARG A 40 30.45 2.01 9.51
C ARG A 40 31.41 1.25 10.44
N ARG A 41 32.72 1.28 10.17
CA ARG A 41 33.74 0.72 11.06
C ARG A 41 33.80 1.48 12.38
N ARG A 42 33.70 2.82 12.35
CA ARG A 42 33.69 3.67 13.55
C ARG A 42 32.49 3.37 14.44
N ARG A 43 31.26 3.38 13.89
CA ARG A 43 30.03 3.04 14.64
C ARG A 43 30.11 1.65 15.26
N ARG A 44 30.59 0.67 14.49
CA ARG A 44 30.80 -0.70 15.00
C ARG A 44 31.77 -0.73 16.18
N ARG A 45 32.89 -0.01 16.11
CA ARG A 45 33.84 0.09 17.23
C ARG A 45 33.18 0.69 18.46
N GLN A 46 32.41 1.78 18.29
CA GLN A 46 31.71 2.43 19.40
C GLN A 46 30.71 1.47 20.07
N CYS A 47 29.89 0.78 19.30
CA CYS A 47 28.93 -0.19 19.83
C CYS A 47 29.63 -1.34 20.58
N ILE A 48 30.74 -1.86 20.05
CA ILE A 48 31.55 -2.89 20.73
C ILE A 48 32.07 -2.36 22.07
N LEU A 49 32.58 -1.13 22.12
CA LEU A 49 33.08 -0.53 23.37
C LEU A 49 31.96 -0.39 24.40
N THR A 50 30.77 0.08 24.00
CA THR A 50 29.61 0.16 24.89
C THR A 50 29.23 -1.22 25.43
N ILE A 51 29.15 -2.24 24.58
CA ILE A 51 28.84 -3.62 25.00
C ILE A 51 29.89 -4.14 25.99
N VAL A 52 31.18 -3.91 25.73
CA VAL A 52 32.27 -4.33 26.62
C VAL A 52 32.17 -3.63 27.97
N HIS A 53 31.89 -2.32 27.98
CA HIS A 53 31.72 -1.55 29.20
C HIS A 53 30.51 -2.04 30.02
N THR A 54 29.35 -2.22 29.39
CA THR A 54 28.15 -2.77 30.05
C THR A 54 28.39 -4.19 30.56
N LYS A 55 29.14 -5.01 29.83
CA LYS A 55 29.53 -6.35 30.28
C LYS A 55 30.36 -6.31 31.56
N LEU A 56 31.32 -5.39 31.67
CA LEU A 56 32.14 -5.21 32.87
C LEU A 56 31.31 -4.72 34.06
N LEU A 57 30.37 -3.81 33.83
CA LEU A 57 29.46 -3.31 34.87
C LEU A 57 28.52 -4.40 35.40
N LEU A 58 27.94 -5.22 34.52
CA LEU A 58 27.09 -6.33 34.92
C LEU A 58 27.89 -7.41 35.67
N GLN A 59 29.15 -7.63 35.31
CA GLN A 59 30.03 -8.56 36.01
C GLN A 59 30.36 -8.10 37.44
N SER A 60 30.41 -6.78 37.71
CA SER A 60 30.68 -6.27 39.05
C SER A 60 29.46 -6.17 39.95
N GLN A 61 28.25 -6.11 39.38
CA GLN A 61 26.99 -5.94 40.13
C GLN A 61 26.24 -7.25 40.39
N LEU A 62 26.44 -8.29 39.57
CA LEU A 62 25.72 -9.56 39.66
C LEU A 62 26.48 -10.62 40.45
N ASP A 63 25.73 -11.54 41.05
CA ASP A 63 26.29 -12.73 41.69
C ASP A 63 27.13 -13.57 40.68
N PRO A 64 28.32 -14.08 41.06
CA PRO A 64 29.21 -14.80 40.14
C PRO A 64 28.62 -16.07 39.50
N THR A 65 27.61 -16.69 40.12
CA THR A 65 26.93 -17.86 39.54
C THR A 65 25.87 -17.44 38.52
N ALA A 66 25.07 -16.42 38.83
CA ALA A 66 24.11 -15.82 37.90
C ALA A 66 24.81 -15.26 36.65
N TRP A 67 25.92 -14.54 36.83
CA TRP A 67 26.73 -14.03 35.72
C TRP A 67 27.29 -15.13 34.81
N ARG A 68 27.79 -16.23 35.40
CA ARG A 68 28.30 -17.37 34.62
C ARG A 68 27.22 -18.01 33.76
N ASN A 69 26.01 -18.18 34.31
CA ASN A 69 24.87 -18.73 33.58
C ASN A 69 24.39 -17.80 32.45
N MET A 70 24.29 -16.49 32.72
CA MET A 70 23.91 -15.50 31.69
C MET A 70 24.95 -15.40 30.58
N SER A 71 26.24 -15.37 30.94
CA SER A 71 27.35 -15.29 30.00
C SER A 71 27.44 -16.53 29.11
N SER A 72 27.26 -17.74 29.67
CA SER A 72 27.28 -18.98 28.89
C SER A 72 26.11 -19.05 27.92
N HIS A 73 24.89 -18.67 28.35
CA HIS A 73 23.71 -18.61 27.50
C HIS A 73 23.88 -17.59 26.36
N ASN A 74 24.37 -16.39 26.67
CA ASN A 74 24.65 -15.35 25.67
C ASN A 74 25.70 -15.79 24.65
N GLN A 75 26.72 -16.54 25.07
CA GLN A 75 27.73 -17.09 24.14
C GLN A 75 27.12 -18.09 23.16
N ILE A 76 26.19 -18.95 23.63
CA ILE A 76 25.47 -19.90 22.76
C ILE A 76 24.62 -19.15 21.74
N ILE A 77 23.84 -18.16 22.16
CA ILE A 77 23.01 -17.33 21.27
C ILE A 77 23.89 -16.61 20.25
N CYS A 78 24.96 -15.94 20.70
CA CYS A 78 25.87 -15.22 19.80
C CYS A 78 26.53 -16.16 18.78
N LYS A 79 26.89 -17.39 19.18
CA LYS A 79 27.45 -18.40 18.26
C LYS A 79 26.43 -18.80 17.19
N ARG A 80 25.16 -19.00 17.57
CA ARG A 80 24.06 -19.30 16.65
C ARG A 80 23.82 -18.16 15.66
N LEU A 81 23.71 -16.91 16.14
CA LEU A 81 23.49 -15.74 15.29
C LEU A 81 24.64 -15.53 14.30
N ARG A 82 25.90 -15.68 14.75
CA ARG A 82 27.08 -15.59 13.86
C ARG A 82 27.06 -16.66 12.77
N TYR A 83 26.63 -17.88 13.11
CA TYR A 83 26.51 -18.96 12.13
C TYR A 83 25.42 -18.68 11.10
N GLN A 84 24.24 -18.24 11.53
CA GLN A 84 23.14 -17.86 10.62
C GLN A 84 23.52 -16.74 9.67
N GLU A 85 24.14 -15.67 10.18
CA GLU A 85 24.61 -14.56 9.34
C GLU A 85 25.70 -14.99 8.37
N LYS A 86 26.63 -15.85 8.79
CA LYS A 86 27.64 -16.43 7.90
C LYS A 86 26.97 -17.18 6.74
N CYS A 87 26.01 -18.07 7.02
CA CYS A 87 25.29 -18.81 5.98
C CYS A 87 24.50 -17.87 5.05
N ARG A 88 23.87 -16.82 5.59
CA ARG A 88 23.15 -15.81 4.79
C ARG A 88 24.09 -15.07 3.83
N LEU A 89 25.25 -14.65 4.31
CA LEU A 89 26.25 -13.95 3.51
C LEU A 89 26.88 -14.87 2.46
N GLU A 90 27.17 -16.12 2.79
CA GLU A 90 27.65 -17.12 1.82
C GLU A 90 26.65 -17.37 0.69
N LYS A 91 25.36 -17.54 1.02
CA LYS A 91 24.28 -17.63 0.02
C LYS A 91 24.22 -16.39 -0.87
N LYS A 92 24.35 -15.19 -0.28
CA LYS A 92 24.34 -13.93 -1.03
C LYS A 92 25.56 -13.82 -1.95
N LEU A 93 26.74 -14.19 -1.48
CA LEU A 93 27.97 -14.20 -2.28
C LEU A 93 27.86 -15.19 -3.45
N LYS A 94 27.30 -16.38 -3.22
CA LYS A 94 27.05 -17.37 -4.27
C LYS A 94 26.14 -16.81 -5.37
N LYS A 95 25.01 -16.20 -5.00
CA LYS A 95 24.10 -15.53 -5.94
C LYS A 95 24.75 -14.38 -6.71
N LEU A 96 25.61 -13.60 -6.06
CA LEU A 96 26.35 -12.52 -6.72
C LEU A 96 27.38 -13.07 -7.71
N ARG A 97 28.06 -14.17 -7.36
CA ARG A 97 29.00 -14.87 -8.27
C ARG A 97 28.28 -15.45 -9.49
N GLU A 98 27.15 -16.12 -9.28
CA GLU A 98 26.28 -16.65 -10.35
C GLU A 98 25.80 -15.54 -11.31
N ARG A 99 25.44 -14.36 -10.77
CA ARG A 99 25.06 -13.19 -11.58
C ARG A 99 26.23 -12.51 -12.29
N SER A 100 27.45 -12.67 -11.78
CA SER A 100 28.67 -12.06 -12.34
C SER A 100 29.37 -12.93 -13.38
N GLN A 101 28.98 -14.21 -13.52
CA GLN A 101 29.44 -15.01 -14.65
C GLN A 101 28.88 -14.40 -15.94
N PRO A 102 29.72 -14.09 -16.93
CA PRO A 102 29.25 -13.59 -18.21
C PRO A 102 28.44 -14.71 -18.88
N GLN A 103 27.12 -14.67 -18.73
CA GLN A 103 26.26 -15.50 -19.55
C GLN A 103 26.51 -15.09 -21.00
N GLY A 104 27.12 -16.01 -21.76
CA GLY A 104 27.26 -15.87 -23.19
C GLY A 104 25.88 -15.66 -23.80
N ARG A 105 25.75 -14.50 -24.47
CA ARG A 105 24.62 -14.01 -25.27
C ARG A 105 23.50 -13.28 -24.49
N PRO A 106 23.14 -12.06 -24.91
CA PRO A 106 22.02 -11.32 -24.33
C PRO A 106 20.70 -12.04 -24.63
N THR A 107 19.92 -12.27 -23.58
CA THR A 107 18.59 -12.92 -23.61
C THR A 107 17.47 -12.04 -24.19
N PHE A 108 17.80 -10.88 -24.76
CA PHE A 108 16.79 -9.90 -25.15
C PHE A 108 15.98 -10.31 -26.39
N MET A 109 16.49 -11.17 -27.27
CA MET A 109 15.70 -11.78 -28.35
C MET A 109 16.22 -13.18 -28.71
N ARG A 110 15.52 -14.23 -28.27
CA ARG A 110 15.59 -15.53 -28.94
C ARG A 110 14.57 -15.51 -30.07
N MET A 111 15.01 -15.33 -31.32
CA MET A 111 14.12 -15.23 -32.50
C MET A 111 13.20 -16.44 -32.69
N ASN A 112 13.54 -17.60 -32.10
CA ASN A 112 12.76 -18.84 -32.19
C ASN A 112 12.27 -19.36 -30.82
N ALA A 113 12.26 -18.51 -29.78
CA ALA A 113 11.67 -18.93 -28.51
C ALA A 113 10.14 -18.92 -28.63
N ILE A 114 9.53 -20.09 -28.47
CA ILE A 114 8.09 -20.21 -28.19
C ILE A 114 7.83 -19.35 -26.95
N PRO A 115 6.96 -18.32 -27.02
CA PRO A 115 6.65 -17.51 -25.85
C PRO A 115 6.18 -18.43 -24.72
N PRO A 116 6.70 -18.28 -23.48
CA PRO A 116 6.16 -19.04 -22.35
C PRO A 116 4.67 -18.72 -22.24
N LYS A 117 3.86 -19.70 -21.82
CA LYS A 117 2.43 -19.50 -21.59
C LYS A 117 2.29 -18.38 -20.55
N ARG A 118 1.85 -17.19 -20.98
CA ARG A 118 1.78 -15.98 -20.14
C ARG A 118 0.39 -15.81 -19.54
N HIS A 119 -0.33 -16.90 -19.30
CA HIS A 119 -1.76 -16.79 -19.01
C HIS A 119 -2.19 -18.00 -18.17
N THR A 120 -2.84 -17.75 -17.03
CA THR A 120 -3.31 -18.78 -16.09
C THR A 120 -4.79 -18.55 -15.83
N VAL A 121 -5.64 -19.46 -16.30
CA VAL A 121 -7.10 -19.36 -16.15
C VAL A 121 -7.50 -19.97 -14.80
N ILE A 122 -8.23 -19.22 -13.97
CA ILE A 122 -8.82 -19.68 -12.71
C ILE A 122 -10.32 -19.45 -12.80
N GLY A 123 -11.12 -20.47 -12.44
CA GLY A 123 -12.58 -20.35 -12.27
C GLY A 123 -13.43 -21.00 -13.36
N THR A 124 -13.08 -20.93 -14.66
CA THR A 124 -13.88 -21.56 -15.74
C THR A 124 -13.04 -22.09 -16.90
N ASN A 125 -13.63 -23.00 -17.69
CA ASN A 125 -13.07 -23.52 -18.95
C ASN A 125 -13.55 -22.72 -20.19
N GLU A 126 -14.08 -21.51 -20.01
CA GLU A 126 -14.70 -20.72 -21.09
C GLU A 126 -13.68 -20.05 -22.04
N ILE A 127 -12.39 -20.12 -21.71
CA ILE A 127 -11.31 -19.55 -22.53
C ILE A 127 -10.90 -20.55 -23.62
N ASP A 128 -11.39 -20.31 -24.82
CA ASP A 128 -10.98 -21.06 -26.02
C ASP A 128 -9.51 -20.81 -26.40
N ASN A 129 -8.93 -21.73 -27.18
CA ASN A 129 -7.58 -21.61 -27.75
C ASN A 129 -7.32 -20.29 -28.51
N ASP A 130 -8.34 -19.75 -29.21
CA ASP A 130 -8.23 -18.45 -29.89
C ASP A 130 -8.06 -17.29 -28.89
N MET A 131 -8.76 -17.33 -27.75
CA MET A 131 -8.66 -16.30 -26.70
C MET A 131 -7.34 -16.40 -25.95
N ALA A 132 -6.92 -17.63 -25.64
CA ALA A 132 -5.60 -17.91 -25.07
C ALA A 132 -4.46 -17.37 -25.93
N ALA A 133 -4.58 -17.43 -27.26
CA ALA A 133 -3.59 -16.89 -28.20
C ALA A 133 -3.41 -15.36 -28.03
N VAL A 134 -4.50 -14.61 -27.83
CA VAL A 134 -4.45 -13.16 -27.59
C VAL A 134 -3.85 -12.84 -26.23
N LEU A 135 -4.27 -13.58 -25.19
CA LEU A 135 -3.79 -13.37 -23.83
C LEU A 135 -2.28 -13.61 -23.72
N ASN A 136 -1.73 -14.54 -24.50
CA ASN A 136 -0.30 -14.80 -24.57
C ASN A 136 0.53 -13.65 -25.17
N LEU A 137 -0.07 -12.69 -25.89
CA LEU A 137 0.64 -11.52 -26.43
C LEU A 137 1.12 -10.58 -25.31
N GLY A 138 0.38 -10.53 -24.19
CA GLY A 138 0.70 -9.72 -23.01
C GLY A 138 0.43 -8.21 -23.18
N PRO A 139 0.53 -7.43 -22.08
CA PRO A 139 0.12 -6.02 -22.01
C PRO A 139 1.05 -5.07 -22.75
N SER A 140 2.30 -5.50 -23.01
CA SER A 140 3.25 -4.72 -23.79
C SER A 140 3.03 -4.83 -25.30
N PHE A 141 2.15 -5.73 -25.74
CA PHE A 141 1.80 -5.86 -27.14
C PHE A 141 0.75 -4.82 -27.52
N ALA A 142 1.16 -3.83 -28.33
CA ALA A 142 0.24 -2.84 -28.87
C ALA A 142 -0.40 -3.39 -30.15
N ILE A 143 -1.72 -3.52 -30.16
CA ILE A 143 -2.47 -3.85 -31.36
C ILE A 143 -2.42 -2.64 -32.30
N SER A 144 -1.88 -2.84 -33.50
CA SER A 144 -1.85 -1.81 -34.54
C SER A 144 -3.29 -1.40 -34.87
N ARG A 145 -3.64 -0.13 -34.67
CA ARG A 145 -4.94 0.43 -35.05
C ARG A 145 -4.86 0.99 -36.46
N LYS A 146 -5.97 0.93 -37.20
CA LYS A 146 -6.05 1.62 -38.48
C LYS A 146 -5.97 3.13 -38.24
N VAL A 147 -5.08 3.82 -38.95
CA VAL A 147 -5.03 5.27 -38.90
C VAL A 147 -6.28 5.82 -39.57
N THR A 148 -7.08 6.55 -38.80
CA THR A 148 -8.27 7.30 -39.25
C THR A 148 -8.10 8.77 -38.92
N ASN A 149 -8.92 9.65 -39.50
CA ASN A 149 -8.89 11.07 -39.16
C ASN A 149 -9.07 11.30 -37.64
N ALA A 150 -9.91 10.50 -36.97
CA ALA A 150 -10.06 10.54 -35.52
C ALA A 150 -8.75 10.24 -34.75
N THR A 151 -7.91 9.32 -35.23
CA THR A 151 -6.60 9.06 -34.61
C THR A 151 -5.60 10.20 -34.84
N ILE A 152 -5.73 10.92 -35.96
CA ILE A 152 -4.93 12.13 -36.23
C ILE A 152 -5.36 13.24 -35.28
N ASP A 153 -6.67 13.43 -35.09
CA ASP A 153 -7.22 14.42 -34.16
C ASP A 153 -6.84 14.12 -32.71
N GLU A 154 -6.84 12.85 -32.29
CA GLU A 154 -6.40 12.43 -30.95
C GLU A 154 -4.91 12.73 -30.73
N ALA A 155 -4.06 12.43 -31.72
CA ALA A 155 -2.63 12.74 -31.65
C ALA A 155 -2.37 14.25 -31.58
N LEU A 156 -3.09 15.04 -32.39
CA LEU A 156 -3.02 16.50 -32.36
C LEU A 156 -3.53 17.08 -31.04
N CYS A 157 -4.61 16.54 -30.49
CA CYS A 157 -5.11 16.90 -29.17
C CYS A 157 -4.04 16.67 -28.08
N GLY A 158 -3.32 15.56 -28.15
CA GLY A 158 -2.17 15.29 -27.27
C GLY A 158 -1.06 16.35 -27.39
N ILE A 159 -0.75 16.79 -28.62
CA ILE A 159 0.21 17.88 -28.86
C ILE A 159 -0.30 19.21 -28.30
N HIS A 160 -1.59 19.53 -28.48
CA HIS A 160 -2.20 20.73 -27.92
C HIS A 160 -2.19 20.72 -26.38
N HIS A 161 -2.44 19.57 -25.74
CA HIS A 161 -2.31 19.42 -24.29
C HIS A 161 -0.86 19.60 -23.82
N PHE A 162 0.10 19.05 -24.55
CA PHE A 162 1.53 19.26 -24.27
C PHE A 162 1.91 20.73 -24.42
N ALA A 163 1.48 21.38 -25.50
CA ALA A 163 1.68 22.79 -25.77
C ALA A 163 1.12 23.67 -24.64
N HIS A 164 -0.10 23.41 -24.20
CA HIS A 164 -0.73 24.10 -23.09
C HIS A 164 0.08 23.96 -21.79
N ARG A 165 0.51 22.74 -21.45
CA ARG A 165 1.34 22.47 -20.26
C ARG A 165 2.71 23.15 -20.36
N LEU A 166 3.31 23.17 -21.54
CA LEU A 166 4.61 23.80 -21.77
C LEU A 166 4.52 25.32 -21.63
N ARG A 167 3.52 25.96 -22.25
CA ARG A 167 3.27 27.41 -22.12
C ARG A 167 3.01 27.78 -20.65
N SER A 168 2.18 27.01 -19.96
CA SER A 168 1.88 27.21 -18.53
C SER A 168 3.14 27.08 -17.65
N ARG A 169 4.04 26.13 -17.93
CA ARG A 169 5.31 25.99 -17.19
C ARG A 169 6.26 27.15 -17.45
N ILE A 170 6.37 27.61 -18.69
CA ILE A 170 7.28 28.71 -19.05
C ILE A 170 6.81 30.02 -18.41
N GLN A 171 5.50 30.28 -18.40
CA GLN A 171 4.92 31.49 -17.78
C GLN A 171 4.97 31.48 -16.26
N ARG A 172 4.91 30.30 -15.61
CA ARG A 172 4.99 30.18 -14.14
C ARG A 172 6.42 30.31 -13.58
N GLY A 173 7.45 30.36 -14.43
CA GLY A 173 8.85 30.46 -13.97
C GLY A 173 9.39 29.17 -13.32
N PRO A 174 10.61 29.19 -12.75
CA PRO A 174 11.25 28.02 -12.14
C PRO A 174 10.44 27.47 -10.95
N THR A 175 10.50 26.15 -10.73
CA THR A 175 9.70 25.35 -9.78
C THR A 175 9.86 25.68 -8.28
N VAL A 176 10.48 26.80 -7.92
CA VAL A 176 10.49 27.32 -6.54
C VAL A 176 9.56 28.53 -6.54
N LEU A 177 8.36 28.36 -5.98
CA LEU A 177 7.39 29.44 -5.84
C LEU A 177 7.96 30.50 -4.88
N ASP A 178 7.77 31.77 -5.22
CA ASP A 178 7.98 32.86 -4.26
C ASP A 178 6.94 32.76 -3.12
N ARG A 179 7.24 33.37 -1.97
CA ARG A 179 6.46 33.29 -0.73
C ARG A 179 5.00 33.73 -0.93
N GLU A 180 4.78 34.74 -1.78
CA GLU A 180 3.45 35.23 -2.14
C GLU A 180 2.67 34.22 -3.01
N SER A 181 3.35 33.54 -3.93
CA SER A 181 2.73 32.55 -4.83
C SER A 181 2.35 31.26 -4.11
N THR A 182 3.08 30.93 -3.05
CA THR A 182 2.80 29.77 -2.18
C THR A 182 1.56 30.02 -1.33
N LEU A 183 1.38 31.24 -0.82
CA LEU A 183 0.21 31.64 -0.02
C LEU A 183 -1.08 31.72 -0.84
N LEU A 184 -1.00 32.11 -2.12
CA LEU A 184 -2.16 32.12 -3.01
C LEU A 184 -2.60 30.71 -3.43
N CYS A 185 -1.67 29.75 -3.54
CA CYS A 185 -1.98 28.35 -3.83
C CYS A 185 -2.61 27.58 -2.66
N SER A 186 -2.50 28.10 -1.42
CA SER A 186 -3.14 27.52 -0.23
C SER A 186 -4.58 27.98 0.02
N MET A 187 -5.15 28.82 -0.85
CA MET A 187 -6.53 29.28 -0.71
C MET A 187 -7.51 28.28 -1.36
N PRO A 188 -8.59 27.86 -0.68
CA PRO A 188 -9.42 26.71 -1.05
C PRO A 188 -10.42 26.97 -2.19
N PHE A 189 -10.32 28.10 -2.90
CA PHE A 189 -11.23 28.41 -4.01
C PHE A 189 -10.48 28.47 -5.34
N PRO A 190 -10.92 27.71 -6.37
CA PRO A 190 -10.31 27.78 -7.69
C PRO A 190 -10.47 29.21 -8.24
N SER A 191 -9.36 29.80 -8.69
CA SER A 191 -9.41 31.11 -9.34
C SER A 191 -10.37 31.05 -10.53
N ARG A 192 -11.38 31.90 -10.51
CA ARG A 192 -12.44 32.02 -11.52
C ARG A 192 -11.86 32.54 -12.84
N ALA A 193 -11.19 31.67 -13.59
CA ALA A 193 -11.02 31.68 -15.04
C ALA A 193 -9.84 30.78 -15.40
N ILE A 194 -10.07 29.75 -16.21
CA ILE A 194 -9.00 29.09 -16.97
C ILE A 194 -8.48 30.15 -17.95
N ARG A 195 -7.45 30.91 -17.57
CA ARG A 195 -6.76 31.79 -18.50
C ARG A 195 -5.99 30.91 -19.47
N LEU A 196 -6.27 31.05 -20.77
CA LEU A 196 -5.42 30.44 -21.78
C LEU A 196 -4.00 31.05 -21.62
N PRO A 197 -2.95 30.22 -21.60
CA PRO A 197 -1.58 30.72 -21.62
C PRO A 197 -1.34 31.56 -22.88
N ASP A 198 -0.75 32.75 -22.72
CA ASP A 198 -0.32 33.59 -23.83
C ASP A 198 0.60 32.85 -24.82
N SER A 199 0.48 33.19 -26.10
CA SER A 199 1.33 32.63 -27.17
C SER A 199 2.79 33.04 -26.97
N ILE A 200 3.72 32.09 -27.15
CA ILE A 200 5.16 32.31 -27.05
C ILE A 200 5.77 31.97 -28.42
N PRO A 201 6.15 32.98 -29.24
CA PRO A 201 6.52 32.76 -30.65
C PRO A 201 7.65 31.73 -30.88
N SER A 202 8.62 31.65 -29.96
CA SER A 202 9.75 30.70 -30.05
C SER A 202 9.37 29.24 -29.78
N VAL A 203 8.30 29.02 -29.01
CA VAL A 203 7.77 27.71 -28.65
C VAL A 203 6.71 27.29 -29.66
N ASP A 204 5.86 28.24 -30.06
CA ASP A 204 4.77 28.00 -31.01
C ASP A 204 5.29 27.63 -32.41
N SER A 205 6.40 28.22 -32.86
CA SER A 205 7.05 27.81 -34.12
C SER A 205 7.56 26.36 -34.10
N LYS A 206 8.07 25.89 -32.96
CA LYS A 206 8.52 24.49 -32.79
C LYS A 206 7.35 23.52 -32.66
N ILE A 207 6.28 23.93 -31.99
CA ILE A 207 5.04 23.14 -31.88
C ILE A 207 4.39 22.99 -33.25
N ALA A 208 4.26 24.08 -34.02
CA ALA A 208 3.71 24.03 -35.38
C ALA A 208 4.53 23.11 -36.30
N THR A 209 5.86 23.13 -36.17
CA THR A 209 6.74 22.21 -36.91
C THR A 209 6.48 20.75 -36.51
N LEU A 210 6.27 20.48 -35.22
CA LEU A 210 5.93 19.15 -34.71
C LEU A 210 4.57 18.69 -35.22
N GLU A 211 3.54 19.54 -35.14
CA GLU A 211 2.19 19.26 -35.63
C GLU A 211 2.20 18.88 -37.11
N LEU A 212 2.89 19.67 -37.94
CA LEU A 212 3.04 19.39 -39.37
C LEU A 212 3.78 18.07 -39.63
N ALA A 213 4.83 17.78 -38.86
CA ALA A 213 5.57 16.51 -38.99
C ALA A 213 4.70 15.31 -38.61
N VAL A 214 3.96 15.41 -37.51
CA VAL A 214 3.03 14.36 -37.05
C VAL A 214 1.90 14.15 -38.07
N GLN A 215 1.25 15.22 -38.53
CA GLN A 215 0.22 15.13 -39.57
C GLN A 215 0.73 14.45 -40.83
N ARG A 216 1.92 14.82 -41.32
CA ARG A 216 2.52 14.16 -42.50
C ARG A 216 2.75 12.67 -42.29
N ILE A 217 3.27 12.26 -41.13
CA ILE A 217 3.52 10.85 -40.83
C ILE A 217 2.20 10.07 -40.81
N TYR A 218 1.20 10.56 -40.09
CA TYR A 218 -0.08 9.87 -40.00
C TYR A 218 -0.86 9.89 -41.33
N GLN A 219 -0.79 10.96 -42.12
CA GLN A 219 -1.41 10.99 -43.46
C GLN A 219 -0.74 9.99 -44.42
N ASN A 220 0.58 9.89 -44.38
CA ASN A 220 1.33 8.90 -45.16
C ASN A 220 0.99 7.46 -44.74
N GLU A 221 0.83 7.20 -43.45
CA GLU A 221 0.39 5.89 -42.92
C GLU A 221 -1.10 5.62 -43.21
N ALA A 222 -1.95 6.64 -43.22
CA ALA A 222 -3.36 6.51 -43.59
C ALA A 222 -3.56 6.16 -45.08
N ALA A 223 -2.66 6.62 -45.95
CA ALA A 223 -2.65 6.28 -47.37
C ALA A 223 -2.19 4.83 -47.63
N GLN A 224 -1.51 4.19 -46.67
CA GLN A 224 -1.06 2.81 -46.80
C GLN A 224 -2.16 1.79 -46.49
N LYS A 225 -2.08 0.63 -47.14
CA LYS A 225 -2.99 -0.49 -46.88
C LYS A 225 -2.73 -1.03 -45.47
N TYR A 226 -3.73 -0.91 -44.59
CA TYR A 226 -3.65 -1.37 -43.21
C TYR A 226 -3.21 -2.83 -43.09
N ARG A 227 -2.15 -3.07 -42.32
CA ARG A 227 -1.67 -4.40 -41.94
C ARG A 227 -1.77 -4.54 -40.42
N SER A 228 -2.74 -5.33 -39.95
CA SER A 228 -2.78 -5.66 -38.52
C SER A 228 -1.68 -6.65 -38.17
N ASN A 229 -1.03 -6.40 -37.04
CA ASN A 229 -0.02 -7.26 -36.43
C ASN A 229 -0.60 -8.47 -35.68
N LEU A 230 -1.89 -8.75 -35.83
CA LEU A 230 -2.57 -9.90 -35.22
C LEU A 230 -2.78 -11.02 -36.24
N THR A 231 -2.56 -12.26 -35.80
CA THR A 231 -2.93 -13.47 -36.53
C THR A 231 -4.45 -13.64 -36.61
N LEU A 232 -4.95 -14.53 -37.48
CA LEU A 232 -6.39 -14.77 -37.63
C LEU A 232 -7.02 -15.36 -36.35
N SER A 233 -6.31 -16.24 -35.64
CA SER A 233 -6.73 -16.78 -34.34
C SER A 233 -6.81 -15.68 -33.29
N GLU A 234 -5.79 -14.82 -33.21
CA GLU A 234 -5.78 -13.69 -32.28
C GLU A 234 -6.90 -12.68 -32.57
N ARG A 235 -7.19 -12.37 -33.83
CA ARG A 235 -8.30 -11.46 -34.16
C ARG A 235 -9.65 -12.02 -33.72
N ARG A 236 -9.87 -13.34 -33.87
CA ARG A 236 -11.10 -14.01 -33.41
C ARG A 236 -11.15 -14.04 -31.89
N GLY A 237 -10.05 -14.40 -31.24
CA GLY A 237 -9.91 -14.38 -29.79
C GLY A 237 -10.17 -12.99 -29.19
N PHE A 238 -9.69 -11.95 -29.84
CA PHE A 238 -9.84 -10.56 -29.37
C PHE A 238 -11.30 -10.12 -29.43
N LYS A 239 -12.01 -10.46 -30.51
CA LYS A 239 -13.46 -10.21 -30.60
C LYS A 239 -14.23 -10.95 -29.51
N LYS A 240 -13.90 -12.22 -29.27
CA LYS A 240 -14.50 -13.06 -28.22
C LYS A 240 -14.24 -12.50 -26.81
N LEU A 241 -13.02 -12.04 -26.54
CA LEU A 241 -12.66 -11.40 -25.28
C LEU A 241 -13.40 -10.09 -25.06
N ILE A 242 -13.55 -9.25 -26.10
CA ILE A 242 -14.34 -8.02 -26.03
C ILE A 242 -15.80 -8.35 -25.68
N SER A 243 -16.41 -9.37 -26.30
CA SER A 243 -17.79 -9.75 -25.99
C SER A 243 -17.98 -10.31 -24.58
N MET A 244 -16.90 -10.74 -23.92
CA MET A 244 -16.92 -11.27 -22.56
C MET A 244 -16.25 -10.33 -21.55
N LYS A 245 -15.99 -9.08 -21.94
CA LYS A 245 -15.33 -8.08 -21.08
C LYS A 245 -16.06 -7.92 -19.74
N ASP A 246 -17.39 -7.96 -19.75
CA ASP A 246 -18.20 -7.74 -18.55
C ASP A 246 -18.26 -8.98 -17.63
N LYS A 247 -17.78 -10.14 -18.12
CA LYS A 247 -17.70 -11.41 -17.38
C LYS A 247 -16.27 -11.76 -16.94
N LEU A 248 -15.26 -11.09 -17.48
CA LEU A 248 -13.84 -11.40 -17.25
C LEU A 248 -13.13 -10.21 -16.60
N ARG A 249 -12.60 -10.38 -15.39
CA ARG A 249 -11.63 -9.42 -14.82
C ARG A 249 -10.20 -9.81 -15.22
N LEU A 250 -9.48 -8.83 -15.76
CA LEU A 250 -8.07 -8.96 -16.16
C LEU A 250 -7.20 -8.28 -15.10
N SER A 251 -6.44 -9.06 -14.32
CA SER A 251 -5.43 -8.52 -13.41
C SER A 251 -4.03 -8.78 -13.95
N ALA A 252 -3.18 -7.76 -13.91
CA ALA A 252 -1.78 -7.87 -14.32
C ALA A 252 -0.91 -7.90 -13.05
N LEU A 253 -0.38 -9.07 -12.69
CA LEU A 253 0.66 -9.14 -11.66
C LEU A 253 1.97 -8.55 -12.19
N LYS A 254 2.77 -7.94 -11.30
CA LYS A 254 4.13 -7.45 -11.59
C LYS A 254 5.16 -8.59 -11.86
N SER A 255 4.68 -9.80 -12.14
CA SER A 255 5.43 -11.03 -12.44
C SER A 255 5.03 -11.51 -13.85
N PRO A 256 5.87 -12.24 -14.62
CA PRO A 256 5.54 -12.65 -16.00
C PRO A 256 4.35 -13.60 -16.14
N ASP A 257 3.76 -14.06 -15.04
CA ASP A 257 2.63 -14.98 -15.01
C ASP A 257 1.34 -14.20 -14.69
N PHE A 258 0.37 -14.28 -15.60
CA PHE A 258 -0.96 -13.68 -15.46
C PHE A 258 -1.88 -14.68 -14.78
N VAL A 259 -2.66 -14.19 -13.82
CA VAL A 259 -3.64 -14.95 -13.02
C VAL A 259 -5.01 -14.36 -13.39
N TYR A 260 -5.85 -15.13 -14.08
CA TYR A 260 -7.24 -14.74 -14.35
C TYR A 260 -8.12 -15.37 -13.29
N GLU A 261 -8.92 -14.59 -12.59
CA GLU A 261 -9.92 -15.09 -11.66
C GLU A 261 -11.29 -14.81 -12.27
N CYS A 262 -11.96 -15.87 -12.72
CA CYS A 262 -13.39 -15.82 -13.06
C CYS A 262 -14.15 -15.76 -11.74
N MET A 263 -14.64 -14.56 -11.39
CA MET A 263 -15.54 -14.41 -10.25
C MET A 263 -16.89 -15.00 -10.60
N THR A 264 -17.21 -16.11 -9.95
CA THR A 264 -18.58 -16.64 -9.94
C THR A 264 -19.49 -15.88 -8.98
N ASN A 265 -18.99 -14.89 -8.22
CA ASN A 265 -19.79 -13.97 -7.39
C ASN A 265 -19.14 -12.57 -7.36
N SER A 266 -19.35 -11.74 -8.38
CA SER A 266 -18.85 -10.36 -8.32
C SER A 266 -19.80 -9.49 -7.52
N PHE A 267 -19.34 -8.97 -6.39
CA PHE A 267 -20.00 -7.84 -5.73
C PHE A 267 -19.99 -6.61 -6.66
N PRO A 268 -21.01 -5.75 -6.59
CA PRO A 268 -21.07 -4.55 -7.41
C PRO A 268 -19.83 -3.67 -7.27
N LEU A 269 -19.48 -2.97 -8.36
CA LEU A 269 -18.27 -2.14 -8.43
C LEU A 269 -18.20 -1.09 -7.30
N TRP A 270 -19.33 -0.44 -7.01
CA TRP A 270 -19.39 0.62 -5.99
C TRP A 270 -19.10 0.11 -4.57
N GLN A 271 -19.38 -1.16 -4.26
CA GLN A 271 -19.02 -1.77 -2.96
C GLN A 271 -17.52 -1.96 -2.83
N GLU A 272 -16.87 -2.42 -3.92
CA GLU A 272 -15.42 -2.57 -3.95
C GLU A 272 -14.71 -1.20 -3.96
N GLU A 273 -15.29 -0.18 -4.59
CA GLU A 273 -14.78 1.20 -4.55
C GLU A 273 -14.83 1.78 -3.13
N GLU A 274 -15.93 1.59 -2.39
CA GLU A 274 -16.00 1.98 -0.98
C GLU A 274 -14.97 1.22 -0.14
N LEU A 275 -14.86 -0.09 -0.31
CA LEU A 275 -13.88 -0.90 0.43
C LEU A 275 -12.45 -0.47 0.13
N GLU A 276 -12.11 -0.16 -1.12
CA GLU A 276 -10.78 0.33 -1.48
C GLU A 276 -10.50 1.69 -0.80
N ALA A 277 -11.49 2.58 -0.74
CA ALA A 277 -11.37 3.84 -0.02
C ALA A 277 -11.19 3.64 1.49
N VAL A 278 -11.98 2.74 2.11
CA VAL A 278 -11.88 2.40 3.53
C VAL A 278 -10.53 1.75 3.85
N VAL A 279 -10.07 0.80 3.04
CA VAL A 279 -8.75 0.17 3.16
C VAL A 279 -7.63 1.18 2.99
N SER A 280 -7.75 2.11 2.05
CA SER A 280 -6.76 3.18 1.86
C SER A 280 -6.72 4.15 3.04
N PHE A 281 -7.84 4.36 3.73
CA PHE A 281 -7.92 5.28 4.87
C PHE A 281 -7.39 4.63 6.16
N PHE A 282 -7.89 3.44 6.51
CA PHE A 282 -7.50 2.76 7.76
C PHE A 282 -6.18 2.00 7.61
N GLY A 283 -5.90 1.42 6.45
CA GLY A 283 -4.77 0.52 6.19
C GLY A 283 -5.18 -0.95 6.08
N GLU A 284 -4.47 -1.71 5.26
CA GLU A 284 -4.74 -3.13 4.96
C GLU A 284 -4.76 -4.03 6.22
N GLN A 285 -4.02 -3.65 7.26
CA GLN A 285 -3.93 -4.40 8.51
C GLN A 285 -5.15 -4.22 9.43
N TYR A 286 -6.00 -3.22 9.19
CA TYR A 286 -7.16 -2.89 10.02
C TYR A 286 -8.50 -3.27 9.39
N VAL A 287 -8.49 -3.66 8.11
CA VAL A 287 -9.71 -4.01 7.38
C VAL A 287 -9.57 -5.44 6.87
N ALA A 288 -10.47 -6.33 7.28
CA ALA A 288 -10.53 -7.69 6.76
C ALA A 288 -11.87 -7.92 6.07
N VAL A 289 -11.83 -8.46 4.85
CA VAL A 289 -13.01 -8.65 3.99
C VAL A 289 -13.10 -10.12 3.57
N ASP A 290 -14.28 -10.70 3.75
CA ASP A 290 -14.66 -12.01 3.25
C ASP A 290 -15.61 -11.88 2.05
N ARG A 291 -15.17 -12.44 0.92
CA ARG A 291 -15.87 -12.42 -0.37
C ARG A 291 -16.47 -13.79 -0.75
N SER A 292 -16.42 -14.76 0.15
CA SER A 292 -16.79 -16.15 -0.16
C SER A 292 -18.30 -16.42 -0.21
N GLY A 293 -19.13 -15.50 0.29
CA GLY A 293 -20.59 -15.64 0.40
C GLY A 293 -21.41 -14.79 -0.59
N ASP A 294 -22.74 -14.81 -0.40
CA ASP A 294 -23.69 -13.98 -1.15
C ASP A 294 -23.75 -12.52 -0.68
N LEU A 295 -23.31 -12.28 0.55
CA LEU A 295 -23.19 -10.97 1.19
C LEU A 295 -21.72 -10.61 1.36
N LEU A 296 -21.36 -9.35 1.13
CA LEU A 296 -20.00 -8.89 1.34
C LEU A 296 -19.82 -8.64 2.83
N ARG A 297 -18.95 -9.44 3.47
CA ARG A 297 -18.75 -9.39 4.91
C ARG A 297 -17.38 -8.84 5.22
N GLY A 298 -17.26 -8.13 6.33
CA GLY A 298 -15.95 -7.74 6.81
C GLY A 298 -15.97 -7.14 8.20
N ARG A 299 -14.78 -6.78 8.63
CA ARG A 299 -14.52 -6.10 9.89
C ARG A 299 -13.57 -4.93 9.68
N ILE A 300 -13.85 -3.83 10.37
CA ILE A 300 -13.01 -2.65 10.44
C ILE A 300 -12.58 -2.49 11.90
N SER A 301 -11.27 -2.54 12.14
CA SER A 301 -10.67 -2.29 13.45
C SER A 301 -10.48 -0.78 13.65
N ILE A 302 -11.28 -0.19 14.53
CA ILE A 302 -11.29 1.25 14.82
C ILE A 302 -10.37 1.53 16.01
N GLU A 303 -9.23 2.16 15.73
CA GLU A 303 -8.29 2.57 16.77
C GLU A 303 -8.78 3.79 17.56
N LEU A 304 -8.54 3.75 18.87
CA LEU A 304 -8.92 4.80 19.80
C LEU A 304 -7.68 5.58 20.26
N GLU A 305 -7.88 6.85 20.57
CA GLU A 305 -6.83 7.69 21.14
C GLU A 305 -6.62 7.38 22.62
N GLU A 306 -5.38 7.62 23.09
CA GLU A 306 -5.04 7.43 24.49
C GLU A 306 -5.83 8.41 25.36
N SER A 307 -6.40 7.89 26.45
CA SER A 307 -7.14 8.70 27.40
C SER A 307 -6.21 9.59 28.23
N SER A 308 -6.62 10.84 28.45
CA SER A 308 -5.93 11.72 29.40
C SER A 308 -6.10 11.24 30.84
N THR A 309 -7.21 10.55 31.15
CA THR A 309 -7.55 10.02 32.48
C THR A 309 -7.52 8.49 32.48
N ALA A 310 -7.27 7.88 33.64
CA ALA A 310 -7.35 6.43 33.75
C ALA A 310 -8.82 5.98 33.71
N ILE A 311 -9.10 4.97 32.88
CA ILE A 311 -10.40 4.33 32.71
C ILE A 311 -10.44 3.10 33.61
N LEU A 312 -11.46 3.00 34.46
CA LEU A 312 -11.65 1.86 35.36
C LEU A 312 -12.57 0.83 34.70
N LEU A 313 -12.05 -0.34 34.35
CA LEU A 313 -12.87 -1.48 33.93
C LEU A 313 -13.17 -2.36 35.13
N TYR A 314 -14.43 -2.76 35.32
CA TYR A 314 -14.82 -3.59 36.46
C TYR A 314 -15.89 -4.63 36.13
N VAL A 315 -15.95 -5.64 36.98
CA VAL A 315 -16.95 -6.73 36.99
C VAL A 315 -17.47 -6.88 38.42
N THR A 316 -18.77 -7.17 38.56
CA THR A 316 -19.44 -7.40 39.85
C THR A 316 -19.79 -8.88 39.98
N ASN A 317 -19.02 -9.64 40.77
CA ASN A 317 -19.31 -11.04 41.07
C ASN A 317 -19.98 -11.15 42.45
N GLY A 318 -21.29 -10.93 42.52
CA GLY A 318 -22.05 -11.01 43.77
C GLY A 318 -21.67 -9.88 44.74
N GLU A 319 -20.72 -10.13 45.65
CA GLU A 319 -20.29 -9.18 46.70
C GLU A 319 -18.92 -8.54 46.43
N GLU A 320 -18.09 -9.10 45.53
CA GLU A 320 -16.75 -8.56 45.25
C GLU A 320 -16.69 -7.86 43.89
N ARG A 321 -16.28 -6.58 43.90
CA ARG A 321 -15.94 -5.80 42.71
C ARG A 321 -14.47 -6.02 42.36
N LYS A 322 -14.21 -6.63 41.20
CA LYS A 322 -12.85 -6.71 40.63
C LYS A 322 -12.71 -5.66 39.56
N SER A 323 -11.57 -4.96 39.55
CA SER A 323 -11.33 -3.88 38.60
C SER A 323 -9.87 -3.68 38.27
N PHE A 324 -9.58 -3.07 37.11
CA PHE A 324 -8.26 -2.56 36.78
C PHE A 324 -8.36 -1.22 36.04
N ASN A 325 -7.27 -0.45 36.08
CA ASN A 325 -7.17 0.82 35.38
C ASN A 325 -6.32 0.67 34.12
N THR A 326 -6.76 1.32 33.04
CA THR A 326 -5.95 1.50 31.82
C THR A 326 -6.14 2.91 31.26
N LYS A 327 -5.15 3.43 30.54
CA LYS A 327 -5.30 4.67 29.76
C LYS A 327 -5.58 4.39 28.28
N GLN A 328 -5.38 3.15 27.87
CA GLN A 328 -5.41 2.75 26.48
C GLN A 328 -6.32 1.53 26.34
N LEU A 329 -7.31 1.68 25.46
CA LEU A 329 -8.29 0.66 25.16
C LEU A 329 -7.96 0.03 23.80
N PRO A 330 -8.09 -1.29 23.65
CA PRO A 330 -7.86 -1.94 22.37
C PRO A 330 -8.96 -1.57 21.35
N PRO A 331 -8.69 -1.71 20.05
CA PRO A 331 -9.58 -1.26 18.98
C PRO A 331 -10.98 -1.89 19.04
N VAL A 332 -11.98 -1.10 18.65
CA VAL A 332 -13.37 -1.56 18.51
C VAL A 332 -13.56 -2.19 17.13
N GLN A 333 -14.19 -3.36 17.04
CA GLN A 333 -14.44 -4.00 15.74
C GLN A 333 -15.83 -3.62 15.24
N LEU A 334 -15.90 -2.93 14.11
CA LEU A 334 -17.14 -2.74 13.36
C LEU A 334 -17.28 -3.88 12.35
N ILE A 335 -18.25 -4.76 12.59
CA ILE A 335 -18.62 -5.86 11.70
C ILE A 335 -19.70 -5.37 10.76
N PHE A 336 -19.50 -5.57 9.45
CA PHE A 336 -20.46 -5.21 8.42
C PHE A 336 -20.84 -6.41 7.55
N GLN A 337 -22.10 -6.43 7.11
CA GLN A 337 -22.58 -7.30 6.04
C GLN A 337 -23.37 -6.45 5.03
N LEU A 338 -22.91 -6.44 3.78
CA LEU A 338 -23.54 -5.68 2.70
C LEU A 338 -24.32 -6.61 1.76
N PRO A 339 -25.61 -6.35 1.54
CA PRO A 339 -26.37 -6.99 0.46
C PRO A 339 -25.89 -6.50 -0.92
N LYS A 340 -26.20 -7.22 -2.00
CA LYS A 340 -25.79 -6.84 -3.36
C LYS A 340 -26.43 -5.52 -3.81
N GLU A 341 -27.56 -5.17 -3.23
CA GLU A 341 -28.33 -3.96 -3.50
C GLU A 341 -27.86 -2.76 -2.66
N TYR A 342 -26.93 -2.93 -1.72
CA TYR A 342 -26.33 -1.81 -0.99
C TYR A 342 -25.61 -0.87 -1.97
N PRO A 343 -25.75 0.47 -1.87
CA PRO A 343 -26.29 1.22 -0.73
C PRO A 343 -27.79 1.48 -0.72
N ASP A 344 -28.55 1.01 -1.71
CA ASP A 344 -30.01 1.17 -1.76
C ASP A 344 -30.70 0.27 -0.71
N ALA A 345 -30.15 -0.94 -0.48
CA ALA A 345 -30.53 -1.79 0.63
C ALA A 345 -29.67 -1.54 1.87
N GLN A 346 -30.29 -1.62 3.04
CA GLN A 346 -29.63 -1.35 4.32
C GLN A 346 -28.55 -2.42 4.65
N PRO A 347 -27.35 -2.01 5.07
CA PRO A 347 -26.34 -2.92 5.56
C PRO A 347 -26.65 -3.38 6.99
N GLU A 348 -26.17 -4.58 7.35
CA GLU A 348 -26.15 -5.02 8.75
C GLU A 348 -24.83 -4.57 9.39
N LEU A 349 -24.91 -3.62 10.32
CA LEU A 349 -23.75 -3.11 11.06
C LEU A 349 -23.85 -3.51 12.53
N ARG A 350 -22.78 -4.05 13.09
CA ARG A 350 -22.70 -4.46 14.50
C ARG A 350 -21.32 -4.17 15.05
N VAL A 351 -21.26 -3.89 16.35
CA VAL A 351 -19.98 -3.69 17.04
C VAL A 351 -19.64 -4.89 17.88
N ASP A 352 -18.38 -5.30 17.85
CA ASP A 352 -17.83 -6.38 18.65
C ASP A 352 -16.59 -5.93 19.40
N CYS A 353 -16.61 -6.08 20.74
CA CYS A 353 -15.53 -5.61 21.59
C CYS A 353 -15.58 -6.22 23.00
N VAL A 354 -14.42 -6.66 23.49
CA VAL A 354 -14.28 -7.34 24.79
C VAL A 354 -14.57 -6.42 25.99
N TRP A 355 -14.42 -5.10 25.81
CA TRP A 355 -14.53 -4.15 26.90
C TRP A 355 -15.73 -3.19 26.80
N ILE A 356 -16.53 -3.22 25.72
CA ILE A 356 -17.71 -2.36 25.60
C ILE A 356 -18.86 -2.94 26.44
N SER A 357 -19.47 -2.11 27.30
CA SER A 357 -20.61 -2.53 28.12
C SER A 357 -21.87 -2.73 27.27
N LYS A 358 -22.82 -3.51 27.79
CA LYS A 358 -24.13 -3.72 27.13
C LYS A 358 -24.84 -2.41 26.82
N ASP A 359 -24.89 -1.48 27.77
CA ASP A 359 -25.52 -0.18 27.61
C ASP A 359 -24.87 0.63 26.47
N TRP A 360 -23.55 0.55 26.34
CA TRP A 360 -22.81 1.22 25.28
C TRP A 360 -23.09 0.55 23.94
N THR A 361 -23.12 -0.78 23.87
CA THR A 361 -23.47 -1.50 22.64
C THR A 361 -24.87 -1.13 22.15
N GLU A 362 -25.87 -1.07 23.04
CA GLU A 362 -27.24 -0.70 22.68
C GLU A 362 -27.33 0.74 22.16
N LYS A 363 -26.62 1.68 22.81
CA LYS A 363 -26.54 3.07 22.36
C LYS A 363 -25.83 3.18 21.00
N ILE A 364 -24.67 2.55 20.84
CA ILE A 364 -23.92 2.54 19.57
C ILE A 364 -24.77 1.94 18.45
N GLN A 365 -25.49 0.85 18.71
CA GLN A 365 -26.36 0.22 17.72
C GLN A 365 -27.50 1.15 17.29
N LYS A 366 -28.04 1.95 18.22
CA LYS A 366 -29.05 2.96 17.92
C LYS A 366 -28.48 4.09 17.04
N GLU A 367 -27.29 4.58 17.35
CA GLU A 367 -26.61 5.60 16.54
C GLU A 367 -26.25 5.07 15.14
N LEU A 368 -25.75 3.84 15.04
CA LEU A 368 -25.49 3.19 13.75
C LEU A 368 -26.76 3.04 12.91
N SER A 369 -27.88 2.66 13.54
CA SER A 369 -29.17 2.57 12.85
C SER A 369 -29.64 3.93 12.34
N ARG A 370 -29.38 5.01 13.10
CA ARG A 370 -29.62 6.39 12.66
C ARG A 370 -28.77 6.74 11.44
N VAL A 371 -27.46 6.50 11.50
CA VAL A 371 -26.51 6.76 10.40
C VAL A 371 -26.94 6.03 9.12
N VAL A 372 -27.30 4.76 9.21
CA VAL A 372 -27.77 3.96 8.06
C VAL A 372 -29.06 4.56 7.45
N THR A 373 -29.99 5.02 8.29
CA THR A 373 -31.26 5.56 7.83
C THR A 373 -31.10 6.94 7.19
N GLU A 374 -30.29 7.81 7.79
CA GLU A 374 -30.04 9.17 7.30
C GLU A 374 -29.25 9.19 5.99
N ASN A 375 -28.41 8.17 5.76
CA ASN A 375 -27.54 8.05 4.60
C ASN A 375 -28.01 6.96 3.61
N SER A 376 -29.31 6.67 3.58
CA SER A 376 -29.88 5.69 2.64
C SER A 376 -29.56 6.08 1.19
N GLY A 377 -29.10 5.10 0.39
CA GLY A 377 -28.65 5.33 -0.98
C GLY A 377 -27.20 5.81 -1.10
N PHE A 378 -26.49 6.00 0.01
CA PHE A 378 -25.07 6.38 0.03
C PHE A 378 -24.20 5.35 0.78
N PRO A 379 -22.90 5.25 0.43
CA PRO A 379 -21.97 4.41 1.18
C PRO A 379 -21.75 4.93 2.61
N VAL A 380 -21.84 4.06 3.62
CA VAL A 380 -21.87 4.43 5.04
C VAL A 380 -20.75 3.86 5.89
N LEU A 381 -19.89 2.97 5.39
CA LEU A 381 -18.89 2.25 6.22
C LEU A 381 -17.92 3.22 6.91
N PHE A 382 -17.49 4.25 6.18
CA PHE A 382 -16.61 5.28 6.72
C PHE A 382 -17.30 6.09 7.83
N ILE A 383 -18.53 6.57 7.57
CA ILE A 383 -19.29 7.39 8.50
C ILE A 383 -19.66 6.59 9.75
N ALA A 384 -20.08 5.34 9.59
CA ALA A 384 -20.36 4.43 10.69
C ALA A 384 -19.12 4.19 11.56
N SER A 385 -17.95 4.03 10.95
CA SER A 385 -16.69 3.87 11.69
C SER A 385 -16.35 5.12 12.50
N GLN A 386 -16.56 6.31 11.92
CA GLN A 386 -16.34 7.58 12.59
C GLN A 386 -17.32 7.79 13.75
N GLU A 387 -18.60 7.48 13.55
CA GLU A 387 -19.64 7.59 14.59
C GLU A 387 -19.31 6.71 15.80
N VAL A 388 -18.86 5.47 15.56
CA VAL A 388 -18.41 4.57 16.65
C VAL A 388 -17.21 5.16 17.38
N LYS A 389 -16.23 5.70 16.64
CA LYS A 389 -15.04 6.33 17.24
C LYS A 389 -15.43 7.51 18.12
N ASP A 390 -16.23 8.43 17.58
CA ASP A 390 -16.64 9.67 18.26
C ASP A 390 -17.52 9.36 19.48
N PHE A 391 -18.45 8.40 19.36
CA PHE A 391 -19.27 7.95 20.48
C PHE A 391 -18.41 7.47 21.64
N VAL A 392 -17.47 6.56 21.36
CA VAL A 392 -16.61 5.97 22.38
C VAL A 392 -15.74 7.03 23.04
N GLN A 393 -15.10 7.90 22.25
CA GLN A 393 -14.21 8.95 22.77
C GLN A 393 -14.95 9.96 23.63
N ASN A 394 -16.17 10.37 23.25
CA ASN A 394 -16.98 11.30 24.03
C ASN A 394 -17.43 10.68 25.37
N HIS A 395 -17.96 9.45 25.34
CA HIS A 395 -18.43 8.77 26.55
C HIS A 395 -17.29 8.35 27.47
N GLN A 396 -16.11 8.09 26.94
CA GLN A 396 -14.90 7.82 27.71
C GLN A 396 -14.49 9.02 28.58
N GLN A 397 -14.69 10.25 28.09
CA GLN A 397 -14.40 11.46 28.88
C GLN A 397 -15.44 11.70 29.99
N GLU A 398 -16.67 11.25 29.80
CA GLU A 398 -17.78 11.49 30.74
C GLU A 398 -17.93 10.39 31.81
N ALA A 399 -17.77 9.12 31.45
CA ALA A 399 -18.14 8.00 32.31
C ALA A 399 -17.02 7.58 33.28
N GLY A 400 -15.74 7.64 32.86
CA GLY A 400 -14.55 7.24 33.65
C GLY A 400 -14.48 5.76 34.07
N GLU A 401 -15.62 5.07 34.15
CA GLU A 401 -15.76 3.68 34.56
C GLU A 401 -16.60 2.89 33.54
N ILE A 402 -16.20 1.66 33.25
CA ILE A 402 -16.89 0.75 32.33
C ILE A 402 -17.21 -0.55 33.06
N CYS A 403 -18.50 -0.86 33.16
CA CYS A 403 -18.99 -2.14 33.67
C CYS A 403 -18.94 -3.20 32.57
N LEU A 404 -18.29 -4.33 32.84
CA LEU A 404 -18.18 -5.46 31.92
C LEU A 404 -19.22 -6.55 32.18
N ASP A 405 -20.10 -6.36 33.16
CA ASP A 405 -21.17 -7.30 33.46
C ASP A 405 -22.15 -7.39 32.27
N ASP A 406 -22.59 -8.60 31.94
CA ASP A 406 -23.48 -8.91 30.82
C ASP A 406 -23.02 -8.34 29.46
N ASN A 407 -21.70 -8.18 29.27
CA ASN A 407 -21.13 -7.74 28.00
C ASN A 407 -21.56 -8.68 26.86
N PRO A 408 -22.06 -8.17 25.71
CA PRO A 408 -22.48 -8.97 24.57
C PRO A 408 -21.42 -9.96 24.04
N TYR A 409 -20.15 -9.57 24.07
CA TYR A 409 -19.01 -10.43 23.74
C TYR A 409 -18.93 -11.64 24.68
N SER A 410 -19.07 -11.38 25.97
CA SER A 410 -19.08 -12.42 27.01
C SER A 410 -20.24 -13.38 26.83
N CYS A 411 -21.45 -12.87 26.55
CA CYS A 411 -22.62 -13.72 26.28
C CYS A 411 -22.43 -14.58 25.02
N ALA A 412 -21.85 -14.02 23.96
CA ALA A 412 -21.62 -14.75 22.71
C ALA A 412 -20.54 -15.85 22.84
N HIS A 413 -19.61 -15.71 23.78
CA HIS A 413 -18.46 -16.62 23.95
C HIS A 413 -18.51 -17.45 25.26
N ASP A 414 -19.61 -17.35 26.03
CA ASP A 414 -19.81 -17.98 27.36
C ASP A 414 -18.65 -17.70 28.35
N ILE A 415 -18.12 -16.48 28.32
CA ILE A 415 -17.03 -16.04 29.21
C ILE A 415 -17.65 -15.26 30.37
N ARG A 416 -17.48 -15.69 31.62
CA ARG A 416 -18.16 -15.05 32.76
C ARG A 416 -17.23 -14.25 33.66
N GLY A 417 -17.74 -13.10 34.11
CA GLY A 417 -17.21 -12.34 35.23
C GLY A 417 -15.71 -12.09 35.16
N SER A 418 -14.97 -12.55 36.18
CA SER A 418 -13.52 -12.30 36.29
C SER A 418 -12.71 -12.83 35.11
N ALA A 419 -13.17 -13.85 34.40
CA ALA A 419 -12.49 -14.34 33.19
C ALA A 419 -12.52 -13.32 32.04
N LEU A 420 -13.62 -12.56 31.93
CA LEU A 420 -13.73 -11.46 30.97
C LEU A 420 -12.81 -10.29 31.37
N LEU A 421 -12.75 -9.97 32.68
CA LEU A 421 -11.85 -8.93 33.18
C LEU A 421 -10.37 -9.28 32.91
N ASP A 422 -9.97 -10.53 33.14
CA ASP A 422 -8.62 -11.02 32.85
C ASP A 422 -8.32 -11.07 31.34
N LEU A 423 -9.33 -11.32 30.51
CA LEU A 423 -9.21 -11.24 29.05
C LEU A 423 -8.99 -9.79 28.62
N SER A 424 -9.86 -8.87 29.06
CA SER A 424 -9.73 -7.42 28.80
C SER A 424 -8.37 -6.88 29.24
N LEU A 425 -7.90 -7.24 30.44
CA LEU A 425 -6.59 -6.83 30.94
C LEU A 425 -5.46 -7.31 30.03
N ARG A 426 -5.50 -8.57 29.59
CA ARG A 426 -4.49 -9.12 28.66
C ARG A 426 -4.54 -8.43 27.31
N THR A 427 -5.72 -8.23 26.74
CA THR A 427 -5.88 -7.56 25.45
C THR A 427 -5.41 -6.10 25.50
N CYS A 428 -5.69 -5.38 26.59
CA CYS A 428 -5.15 -4.02 26.80
C CYS A 428 -3.61 -4.05 26.85
N ARG A 429 -3.01 -4.94 27.64
CA ARG A 429 -1.53 -5.04 27.75
C ARG A 429 -0.86 -5.40 26.43
N GLU A 430 -1.41 -6.37 25.70
CA GLU A 430 -0.91 -6.76 24.38
C GLU A 430 -0.99 -5.59 23.38
N TYR A 431 -2.07 -4.81 23.43
CA TYR A 431 -2.20 -3.63 22.60
C TYR A 431 -1.24 -2.51 23.00
N ASP A 432 -1.06 -2.25 24.30
CA ASP A 432 -0.07 -1.28 24.80
C ASP A 432 1.35 -1.64 24.34
N GLU A 433 1.73 -2.91 24.43
CA GLU A 433 3.02 -3.41 23.94
C GLU A 433 3.17 -3.22 22.43
N LYS A 434 2.11 -3.47 21.65
CA LYS A 434 2.10 -3.26 20.21
C LYS A 434 2.27 -1.79 19.84
N VAL A 435 1.52 -0.89 20.48
CA VAL A 435 1.61 0.56 20.26
C VAL A 435 2.98 1.09 20.67
N PHE A 436 3.54 0.59 21.78
CA PHE A 436 4.90 0.92 22.19
C PHE A 436 5.93 0.48 21.14
N ALA A 437 5.83 -0.74 20.62
CA ALA A 437 6.73 -1.26 19.60
C ALA A 437 6.67 -0.47 18.28
N GLU A 438 5.47 -0.02 17.87
CA GLU A 438 5.26 0.79 16.66
C GLU A 438 5.74 2.24 16.83
N ARG A 439 5.68 2.81 18.04
CA ARG A 439 6.15 4.19 18.31
C ARG A 439 7.64 4.28 18.64
N CYS A 440 8.29 3.17 19.01
CA CYS A 440 9.71 3.12 19.38
C CYS A 440 10.62 3.02 18.14
N HIS A 441 10.59 4.03 17.26
CA HIS A 441 11.46 4.13 16.08
C HIS A 441 12.81 4.83 16.34
N ASP A 442 13.05 5.33 17.56
CA ASP A 442 14.24 6.13 17.90
C ASP A 442 15.49 5.30 18.30
N CYS A 443 15.51 4.00 18.02
CA CYS A 443 16.60 3.10 18.43
C CYS A 443 17.29 2.32 17.29
N GLU A 444 17.32 2.83 16.05
CA GLU A 444 18.12 2.23 14.93
C GLU A 444 19.30 3.08 14.42
#